data_AF-A0AAN7XEY5-F1
#
_entry.id   AF-A0AAN7XEY5-F1
#
_cell.length_a   1.000
_cell.length_b   1.000
_cell.length_c   1.000
_cell.angle_alpha   90.00
_cell.angle_beta   90.00
_cell.angle_gamma   90.00
#
_symmetry.space_group_name_H-M   'P 1'
#
loop_
_entity.id
_entity.type
_entity.pdbx_description
1 polymer ?
#
loop_
_entity_poly.entity_id
_entity_poly.type
_entity_poly.pdbx_seq_one_letter_code
_entity_poly.pdbx_strand_id
1 'polypeptide(L)'
;MERQCGKVDYRLKKLGTLNAVSRSIILQKSQELRDGQIPSFRGFKAAAQAKREVELNWSKLMKAKFESGADEKQEMAQRKERKRLDMLDTLKSRGGPFTDSGEVEKFLVDESLNNNAKLQRMKLEVQFARESTTLLPKVDPIFRIQVTLPSGKRRMKTAQEFGDALMAYLGKRSDRTTLEYAKFQESLERLRKM
;
A
#
# COMPACT_ATOMS: atom_id res chain seq x y z
N MET A 1 54.52 21.43 -21.13
CA MET A 1 53.76 20.34 -20.46
C MET A 1 53.20 20.94 -19.18
N GLU A 2 51.88 21.08 -19.10
CA GLU A 2 50.99 20.21 -18.29
C GLU A 2 50.96 20.65 -16.83
N ARG A 3 49.83 20.74 -16.10
CA ARG A 3 48.39 20.51 -16.34
C ARG A 3 47.65 21.11 -15.13
N GLN A 4 46.44 21.64 -15.39
CA GLN A 4 45.21 21.59 -14.57
C GLN A 4 45.27 22.11 -13.11
N CYS A 5 44.64 23.25 -12.79
CA CYS A 5 43.20 23.38 -12.49
C CYS A 5 42.63 22.26 -11.60
N GLY A 6 42.72 22.45 -10.28
CA GLY A 6 42.10 21.59 -9.26
C GLY A 6 40.92 22.27 -8.56
N LYS A 7 39.74 22.08 -9.14
CA LYS A 7 38.40 22.06 -8.50
C LYS A 7 37.90 23.34 -7.83
N VAL A 8 37.35 24.22 -8.67
CA VAL A 8 36.21 25.06 -8.30
C VAL A 8 35.08 24.15 -7.79
N ASP A 9 34.65 24.35 -6.55
CA ASP A 9 33.46 23.70 -6.01
C ASP A 9 32.22 24.23 -6.73
N TYR A 10 31.69 23.40 -7.62
CA TYR A 10 30.56 23.70 -8.49
C TYR A 10 29.23 23.83 -7.74
N ARG A 11 29.20 23.56 -6.43
CA ARG A 11 28.02 23.80 -5.57
C ARG A 11 27.78 25.27 -5.26
N LEU A 12 28.79 26.14 -5.42
CA LEU A 12 28.66 27.58 -5.19
C LEU A 12 27.94 28.34 -6.32
N LYS A 13 27.70 27.70 -7.47
CA LYS A 13 27.10 28.36 -8.66
C LYS A 13 25.61 28.72 -8.53
N LYS A 14 24.93 28.37 -7.42
CA LYS A 14 23.49 28.62 -7.22
C LYS A 14 23.14 29.59 -6.10
N LEU A 15 24.13 30.20 -5.44
CA LEU A 15 23.88 31.37 -4.62
C LEU A 15 24.02 32.57 -5.55
N GLY A 16 22.90 33.25 -5.82
CA GLY A 16 22.89 34.50 -6.56
C GLY A 16 24.00 35.41 -6.04
N THR A 17 24.72 36.05 -6.96
CA THR A 17 25.80 37.01 -6.71
C THR A 17 25.66 37.68 -5.34
N LEU A 18 26.38 37.15 -4.34
CA LEU A 18 26.56 37.87 -3.09
C LEU A 18 27.30 39.14 -3.48
N ASN A 19 26.62 40.28 -3.39
CA ASN A 19 27.25 41.58 -3.61
C ASN A 19 28.49 41.62 -2.73
N ALA A 20 29.66 41.81 -3.35
CA ALA A 20 30.91 41.97 -2.63
C ALA A 20 30.75 43.20 -1.73
N VAL A 21 30.48 42.96 -0.45
CA VAL A 21 30.31 44.02 0.53
C VAL A 21 31.67 44.69 0.67
N SER A 22 31.73 45.99 0.36
CA SER A 22 32.99 46.74 0.40
C SER A 22 33.59 46.68 1.81
N ARG A 23 34.92 46.62 1.89
CA ARG A 23 35.67 46.61 3.15
C ARG A 23 35.23 47.73 4.10
N SER A 24 34.79 48.87 3.56
CA SER A 24 34.23 49.99 4.33
C SER A 24 32.98 49.60 5.13
N ILE A 25 32.06 48.81 4.56
CA ILE A 25 30.84 48.36 5.25
C ILE A 25 31.18 47.37 6.36
N ILE A 26 32.16 46.49 6.13
CA ILE A 26 32.62 45.53 7.16
C ILE A 26 33.28 46.27 8.33
N LEU A 27 34.12 47.27 8.04
CA LEU A 27 34.75 48.09 9.06
C LEU A 27 33.72 48.92 9.83
N GLN A 28 32.76 49.53 9.13
CA GLN A 28 31.65 50.28 9.73
C GLN A 28 30.80 49.39 10.66
N LYS A 29 30.40 48.19 10.19
CA LYS A 29 29.67 47.21 11.01
C LYS A 29 30.47 46.71 12.21
N SER A 30 31.78 46.53 12.05
CA SER A 30 32.68 46.13 13.15
C SER A 30 32.91 47.25 14.16
N GLN A 31 32.69 48.50 13.76
CA GLN A 31 32.77 49.68 14.60
C GLN A 31 31.45 49.87 15.36
N GLU A 32 30.30 49.74 14.69
CA GLU A 32 28.97 49.68 15.33
C GLU A 32 28.88 48.61 16.44
N LEU A 33 29.49 47.43 16.20
CA LEU A 33 29.55 46.35 17.19
C LEU A 33 30.53 46.63 18.35
N ARG A 34 31.62 47.37 18.10
CA ARG A 34 32.61 47.75 19.13
C ARG A 34 32.14 48.91 20.01
N ASP A 35 31.43 49.87 19.43
CA ASP A 35 30.95 51.08 20.09
C ASP A 35 29.67 50.84 20.91
N GLY A 36 29.27 49.58 21.10
CA GLY A 36 28.19 49.22 22.01
C GLY A 36 26.79 49.58 21.52
N GLN A 37 26.60 49.92 20.24
CA GLN A 37 25.26 49.91 19.62
C GLN A 37 24.81 48.47 19.39
N ILE A 38 24.59 47.75 20.50
CA ILE A 38 23.82 46.52 20.50
C ILE A 38 22.41 46.92 20.04
N PRO A 39 21.92 46.45 18.88
CA PRO A 39 20.53 46.69 18.51
C PRO A 39 19.68 46.18 19.66
N SER A 40 18.81 47.02 20.22
CA SER A 40 18.12 46.67 21.47
C SER A 40 17.45 45.30 21.30
N PHE A 41 17.85 44.33 22.13
CA PHE A 41 17.28 42.97 22.13
C PHE A 41 15.75 42.97 22.32
N ARG A 42 15.15 44.11 22.71
CA ARG A 42 13.71 44.34 22.75
C ARG A 42 13.03 44.22 21.39
N GLY A 43 13.71 44.53 20.28
CA GLY A 43 13.14 44.41 18.92
C GLY A 43 12.95 42.96 18.46
N PHE A 44 13.75 42.02 18.98
CA PHE A 44 13.67 40.59 18.61
C PHE A 44 12.66 39.80 19.44
N LYS A 45 12.11 40.37 20.52
CA LYS A 45 11.09 39.69 21.34
C LYS A 45 9.83 39.39 20.53
N ALA A 46 9.36 40.35 19.74
CA ALA A 46 8.21 40.18 18.86
C ALA A 46 8.48 39.14 17.77
N ALA A 47 9.66 39.17 17.14
CA ALA A 47 10.05 38.19 16.13
C ALA A 47 10.21 36.77 16.70
N ALA A 48 10.77 36.63 17.91
CA ALA A 48 10.90 35.36 18.60
C ALA A 48 9.54 34.81 19.07
N GLN A 49 8.64 35.67 19.54
CA GLN A 49 7.26 35.30 19.87
C GLN A 49 6.49 34.86 18.63
N ALA A 50 6.58 35.60 17.52
CA ALA A 50 5.96 35.22 16.25
C ALA A 50 6.48 33.88 15.74
N LYS A 51 7.80 33.62 15.81
CA LYS A 51 8.37 32.31 15.46
C LYS A 51 7.80 31.20 16.35
N ARG A 52 7.75 31.42 17.66
CA ARG A 52 7.22 30.44 18.63
C ARG A 52 5.73 30.16 18.40
N GLU A 53 4.94 31.17 18.07
CA GLU A 53 3.52 31.03 17.71
C GLU A 53 3.34 30.22 16.43
N VAL A 54 4.15 30.46 15.40
CA VAL A 54 4.13 29.69 14.16
C VAL A 54 4.46 28.21 14.42
N GLU A 55 5.50 27.93 15.20
CA GLU A 55 5.88 26.56 15.57
C GLU A 55 4.79 25.86 16.39
N LEU A 56 4.18 26.56 17.35
CA LEU A 56 3.06 26.05 18.14
C LEU A 56 1.83 25.75 17.28
N ASN A 57 1.48 26.67 16.38
CA ASN A 57 0.34 26.48 15.46
C ASN A 57 0.60 25.32 14.49
N TRP A 58 1.82 25.20 13.97
CA TRP A 58 2.22 24.06 13.16
C TRP A 58 2.09 22.74 13.91
N SER A 59 2.60 22.67 15.14
CA SER A 59 2.49 21.47 16.00
C SER A 59 1.04 21.11 16.28
N LYS A 60 0.19 22.08 16.62
CA LYS A 60 -1.25 21.88 16.82
C LYS A 60 -1.95 21.36 15.56
N LEU A 61 -1.68 21.95 14.40
CA LEU A 61 -2.24 21.52 13.12
C LEU A 61 -1.82 20.10 12.76
N MET A 62 -0.54 19.76 12.96
CA MET A 62 -0.04 18.40 12.70
C MET A 62 -0.67 17.38 13.63
N LYS A 63 -0.84 17.72 14.92
CA LYS A 63 -1.51 16.86 15.89
C LYS A 63 -2.98 16.61 15.51
N ALA A 64 -3.71 17.66 15.16
CA ALA A 64 -5.11 17.54 14.71
C ALA A 64 -5.25 16.73 13.41
N LYS A 65 -4.34 16.90 12.44
CA LYS A 65 -4.30 16.07 11.23
C LYS A 65 -4.01 14.60 11.53
N PHE A 66 -3.15 14.35 12.52
CA PHE A 66 -2.84 12.98 12.93
C PHE A 66 -4.04 12.33 13.66
N GLU A 67 -4.70 13.06 14.56
CA GLU A 67 -5.90 12.62 15.26
C GLU A 67 -7.04 12.31 14.28
N SER A 68 -7.38 13.24 13.39
CA SER A 68 -8.38 13.01 12.34
C SER A 68 -8.04 11.82 11.42
N GLY A 69 -6.78 11.69 11.01
CA GLY A 69 -6.34 10.52 10.23
C GLY A 69 -6.36 9.20 11.01
N ALA A 70 -6.23 9.23 12.34
CA ALA A 70 -6.39 8.06 13.20
C ALA A 70 -7.87 7.67 13.31
N ASP A 71 -8.76 8.65 13.47
CA ASP A 71 -10.21 8.45 13.51
C ASP A 71 -10.72 7.83 12.20
N GLU A 72 -10.27 8.34 11.05
CA GLU A 72 -10.60 7.77 9.73
C GLU A 72 -10.15 6.30 9.61
N LYS A 73 -8.94 5.98 10.06
CA LYS A 73 -8.42 4.61 10.05
C LYS A 73 -9.23 3.70 10.96
N GLN A 74 -9.61 4.18 12.14
CA GLN A 74 -10.44 3.45 13.08
C GLN A 74 -11.83 3.18 12.51
N GLU A 75 -12.46 4.19 11.90
CA GLU A 75 -13.76 4.02 11.26
C GLU A 75 -13.69 3.01 10.11
N MET A 76 -12.65 3.10 9.27
CA MET A 76 -12.42 2.15 8.18
C MET A 76 -12.17 0.72 8.69
N ALA A 77 -11.46 0.56 9.81
CA ALA A 77 -11.26 -0.74 10.45
C ALA A 77 -12.58 -1.32 10.96
N GLN A 78 -13.41 -0.51 11.64
CA GLN A 78 -14.72 -0.93 12.13
C GLN A 78 -15.66 -1.31 10.98
N ARG A 79 -15.69 -0.54 9.89
CA ARG A 79 -16.49 -0.87 8.69
C ARG A 79 -16.07 -2.20 8.07
N LYS A 80 -14.76 -2.48 7.99
CA LYS A 80 -14.24 -3.77 7.50
C LYS A 80 -14.62 -4.91 8.42
N GLU A 81 -14.52 -4.70 9.74
CA GLU A 81 -14.88 -5.72 10.73
C GLU A 81 -16.36 -6.06 10.68
N ARG A 82 -17.25 -5.06 10.62
CA ARG A 82 -18.70 -5.28 10.45
C ARG A 82 -19.00 -6.11 9.22
N LYS A 83 -18.39 -5.75 8.07
CA LYS A 83 -18.55 -6.53 6.84
C LYS A 83 -18.09 -7.99 7.00
N ARG A 84 -16.99 -8.22 7.72
CA ARG A 84 -16.49 -9.58 8.00
C ARG A 84 -17.49 -10.37 8.86
N LEU A 85 -18.06 -9.74 9.89
CA LEU A 85 -19.06 -10.34 10.76
C LEU A 85 -20.37 -10.63 10.00
N ASP A 86 -20.84 -9.71 9.17
CA ASP A 86 -22.05 -9.92 8.34
C ASP A 86 -21.90 -11.13 7.41
N MET A 87 -20.72 -11.27 6.78
CA MET A 87 -20.40 -12.45 5.98
C MET A 87 -20.35 -13.72 6.83
N LEU A 88 -19.74 -13.66 8.02
CA LEU A 88 -19.67 -14.79 8.94
C LEU A 88 -21.07 -15.25 9.39
N ASP A 89 -21.96 -14.33 9.75
CA ASP A 89 -23.33 -14.67 10.16
C ASP A 89 -24.12 -15.28 9.02
N THR A 90 -23.95 -14.75 7.80
CA THR A 90 -24.52 -15.36 6.59
C THR A 90 -23.98 -16.79 6.39
N LEU A 91 -22.68 -17.00 6.60
CA LEU A 91 -22.08 -18.33 6.47
C LEU A 91 -22.56 -19.29 7.55
N LYS A 92 -22.67 -18.84 8.82
CA LYS A 92 -23.18 -19.61 9.97
C LYS A 92 -24.62 -20.10 9.76
N SER A 93 -25.50 -19.26 9.20
CA SER A 93 -26.88 -19.66 8.88
C SER A 93 -26.97 -20.82 7.88
N ARG A 94 -25.85 -21.10 7.18
CA ARG A 94 -25.70 -22.10 6.13
C ARG A 94 -24.64 -23.15 6.49
N GLY A 95 -24.40 -23.40 7.77
CA GLY A 95 -23.46 -24.44 8.25
C GLY A 95 -22.06 -23.95 8.65
N GLY A 96 -21.79 -22.65 8.59
CA GLY A 96 -20.47 -22.07 8.92
C GLY A 96 -19.51 -22.04 7.73
N PRO A 97 -18.39 -21.28 7.79
CA PRO A 97 -17.38 -21.26 6.73
C PRO A 97 -16.72 -22.63 6.55
N PHE A 98 -16.28 -22.95 5.33
CA PHE A 98 -15.51 -24.18 5.10
C PHE A 98 -14.20 -24.17 5.89
N THR A 99 -13.93 -25.28 6.57
CA THR A 99 -12.75 -25.46 7.41
C THR A 99 -11.72 -26.36 6.75
N ASP A 100 -12.17 -27.27 5.88
CA ASP A 100 -11.30 -28.16 5.13
C ASP A 100 -11.64 -28.18 3.63
N SER A 101 -10.69 -28.67 2.84
CA SER A 101 -10.81 -28.73 1.39
C SER A 101 -11.74 -29.85 0.89
N GLY A 102 -11.97 -30.89 1.68
CA GLY A 102 -12.92 -31.95 1.38
C GLY A 102 -14.38 -31.50 1.51
N GLU A 103 -14.70 -30.58 2.42
CA GLU A 103 -16.00 -29.93 2.52
C GLU A 103 -16.32 -29.14 1.24
N VAL A 104 -15.32 -28.44 0.70
CA VAL A 104 -15.44 -27.71 -0.57
C VAL A 104 -15.73 -28.68 -1.73
N GLU A 105 -15.01 -29.79 -1.83
CA GLU A 105 -15.24 -30.81 -2.87
C GLU A 105 -16.63 -31.44 -2.76
N LYS A 106 -17.02 -31.86 -1.55
CA LYS A 106 -18.35 -32.45 -1.30
C LYS A 106 -19.46 -31.48 -1.72
N PHE A 107 -19.33 -30.21 -1.36
CA PHE A 107 -20.30 -29.19 -1.73
C PHE A 107 -20.37 -28.92 -3.24
N LEU A 108 -19.24 -28.98 -3.94
CA LEU A 108 -19.22 -28.83 -5.40
C LEU A 108 -19.86 -30.02 -6.13
N VAL A 109 -19.66 -31.23 -5.62
CA VAL A 109 -20.20 -32.47 -6.21
C VAL A 109 -21.68 -32.69 -5.88
N ASP A 110 -22.21 -32.06 -4.84
CA ASP A 110 -23.62 -32.19 -4.43
C ASP A 110 -24.60 -31.77 -5.54
N GLU A 111 -25.25 -32.74 -6.19
CA GLU A 111 -26.18 -32.53 -7.30
C GLU A 111 -27.52 -31.91 -6.87
N SER A 112 -27.84 -31.92 -5.57
CA SER A 112 -29.09 -31.34 -5.05
C SER A 112 -29.13 -29.81 -5.13
N LEU A 113 -27.96 -29.18 -5.26
CA LEU A 113 -27.80 -27.73 -5.25
C LEU A 113 -27.68 -27.13 -6.65
N ASN A 114 -28.46 -26.07 -6.90
CA ASN A 114 -28.36 -25.29 -8.14
C ASN A 114 -26.97 -24.63 -8.27
N ASN A 115 -26.41 -24.64 -9.48
CA ASN A 115 -25.15 -23.98 -9.82
C ASN A 115 -25.08 -22.50 -9.40
N ASN A 116 -26.20 -21.76 -9.47
CA ASN A 116 -26.23 -20.37 -9.00
C ASN A 116 -26.07 -20.27 -7.48
N ALA A 117 -26.69 -21.17 -6.71
CA ALA A 117 -26.55 -21.22 -5.26
C ALA A 117 -25.10 -21.59 -4.87
N LYS A 118 -24.52 -22.58 -5.58
CA LYS A 118 -23.10 -22.94 -5.40
C LYS A 118 -22.18 -21.77 -5.67
N LEU A 119 -22.40 -21.05 -6.77
CA LEU A 119 -21.64 -19.86 -7.14
C LEU A 119 -21.72 -18.76 -6.07
N GLN A 120 -22.92 -18.46 -5.60
CA GLN A 120 -23.13 -17.44 -4.56
C GLN A 120 -22.42 -17.81 -3.26
N ARG A 121 -22.55 -19.07 -2.82
CA ARG A 121 -21.90 -19.56 -1.60
C ARG A 121 -20.37 -19.51 -1.74
N MET A 122 -19.82 -20.07 -2.82
CA MET A 122 -18.37 -20.10 -3.04
C MET A 122 -17.75 -18.70 -3.16
N LYS A 123 -18.46 -17.77 -3.80
CA LYS A 123 -18.04 -16.37 -3.86
C LYS A 123 -17.99 -15.73 -2.47
N LEU A 124 -18.97 -16.00 -1.62
CA LEU A 124 -19.02 -15.49 -0.25
C LEU A 124 -17.88 -16.08 0.60
N GLU A 125 -17.60 -17.37 0.48
CA GLU A 125 -16.49 -18.05 1.15
C GLU A 125 -15.14 -17.45 0.76
N VAL A 126 -14.90 -17.22 -0.53
CA VAL A 126 -13.65 -16.57 -1.00
C VAL A 126 -13.53 -15.14 -0.49
N GLN A 127 -14.63 -14.40 -0.43
CA GLN A 127 -14.63 -13.05 0.14
C GLN A 127 -14.37 -13.05 1.64
N PHE A 128 -14.97 -13.99 2.37
CA PHE A 128 -14.73 -14.17 3.79
C PHE A 128 -13.27 -14.56 4.05
N ALA A 129 -12.73 -15.56 3.35
CA ALA A 129 -11.34 -15.97 3.42
C ALA A 129 -10.38 -14.80 3.14
N ARG A 130 -10.67 -13.97 2.14
CA ARG A 130 -9.87 -12.77 1.83
C ARG A 130 -9.84 -11.74 2.96
N GLU A 131 -10.96 -11.56 3.67
CA GLU A 131 -11.05 -10.59 4.77
C GLU A 131 -10.57 -11.17 6.11
N SER A 132 -10.62 -12.50 6.29
CA SER A 132 -10.19 -13.19 7.51
C SER A 132 -8.72 -13.63 7.47
N THR A 133 -8.12 -13.80 6.29
CA THR A 133 -6.74 -14.28 6.17
C THR A 133 -5.72 -13.23 6.64
N THR A 134 -4.72 -13.72 7.35
CA THR A 134 -3.47 -13.01 7.65
C THR A 134 -2.28 -13.58 6.86
N LEU A 135 -2.50 -14.68 6.13
CA LEU A 135 -1.45 -15.45 5.46
C LEU A 135 -1.17 -14.95 4.05
N LEU A 136 -2.22 -14.58 3.31
CA LEU A 136 -2.12 -14.16 1.91
C LEU A 136 -2.47 -12.68 1.75
N PRO A 137 -1.83 -11.96 0.80
CA PRO A 137 -2.17 -10.58 0.51
C PRO A 137 -3.59 -10.48 -0.07
N LYS A 138 -4.32 -9.41 0.26
CA LYS A 138 -5.70 -9.21 -0.24
C LYS A 138 -5.83 -9.09 -1.76
N VAL A 139 -4.72 -8.93 -2.48
CA VAL A 139 -4.67 -8.79 -3.96
C VAL A 139 -4.32 -10.12 -4.63
N ASP A 140 -4.12 -11.19 -3.84
CA ASP A 140 -3.74 -12.50 -4.34
C ASP A 140 -4.73 -13.00 -5.43
N PRO A 141 -4.23 -13.59 -6.53
CA PRO A 141 -5.06 -14.17 -7.59
C PRO A 141 -6.12 -15.17 -7.09
N ILE A 142 -5.85 -15.89 -6.00
CA ILE A 142 -6.77 -16.83 -5.37
C ILE A 142 -8.08 -16.12 -5.00
N PHE A 143 -8.00 -14.91 -4.44
CA PHE A 143 -9.17 -14.13 -4.02
C PHE A 143 -9.82 -13.29 -5.12
N ARG A 144 -9.31 -13.33 -6.35
CA ARG A 144 -9.93 -12.59 -7.46
C ARG A 144 -11.31 -13.16 -7.77
N ILE A 145 -12.28 -12.26 -7.94
CA ILE A 145 -13.67 -12.59 -8.28
C ILE A 145 -13.84 -12.81 -9.79
N GLN A 146 -13.01 -12.14 -10.60
CA GLN A 146 -13.08 -12.19 -12.05
C GLN A 146 -11.78 -12.75 -12.62
N VAL A 147 -11.92 -13.40 -13.78
CA VAL A 147 -10.81 -13.88 -14.61
C VAL A 147 -10.81 -13.16 -15.94
N THR A 148 -9.61 -12.87 -16.44
CA THR A 148 -9.41 -12.30 -17.78
C THR A 148 -9.19 -13.45 -18.75
N LEU A 149 -10.01 -13.53 -19.79
CA LEU A 149 -9.90 -14.51 -20.85
C LEU A 149 -8.75 -14.15 -21.81
N PRO A 150 -8.23 -15.12 -22.60
CA PRO A 150 -7.23 -14.84 -23.65
C PRO A 150 -7.68 -13.77 -24.66
N SER A 151 -9.00 -13.61 -24.83
CA SER A 151 -9.62 -12.57 -25.66
C SER A 151 -9.61 -11.17 -25.02
N GLY A 152 -9.02 -10.99 -23.83
CA GLY A 152 -9.02 -9.75 -23.07
C GLY A 152 -10.33 -9.44 -22.32
N LYS A 153 -11.40 -10.17 -22.60
CA LYS A 153 -12.70 -10.01 -21.91
C LYS A 153 -12.62 -10.52 -20.47
N ARG A 154 -13.28 -9.81 -19.55
CA ARG A 154 -13.39 -10.22 -18.14
C ARG A 154 -14.71 -10.94 -17.89
N ARG A 155 -14.67 -12.04 -17.14
CA ARG A 155 -15.86 -12.75 -16.65
C ARG A 155 -15.74 -13.08 -15.16
N MET A 156 -16.87 -13.34 -14.53
CA MET A 156 -16.91 -13.90 -13.18
C MET A 156 -16.32 -15.31 -13.16
N LYS A 157 -15.64 -15.66 -12.06
CA LYS A 157 -15.25 -17.04 -11.80
C LYS A 157 -16.49 -17.93 -11.64
N THR A 158 -16.40 -19.18 -12.07
CA THR A 158 -17.44 -20.20 -11.84
C THR A 158 -17.36 -20.74 -10.42
N ALA A 159 -18.38 -21.48 -9.97
CA ALA A 159 -18.36 -22.14 -8.67
C ALA A 159 -17.15 -23.07 -8.52
N GLN A 160 -16.80 -23.80 -9.59
CA GLN A 160 -15.63 -24.67 -9.62
C GLN A 160 -14.32 -23.89 -9.47
N GLU A 161 -14.16 -22.78 -10.20
CA GLU A 161 -12.94 -21.95 -10.12
C GLU A 161 -12.77 -21.30 -8.74
N PHE A 162 -13.88 -20.97 -8.07
CA PHE A 162 -13.84 -20.51 -6.67
C PHE A 162 -13.50 -21.64 -5.70
N GLY A 163 -14.07 -22.83 -5.89
CA GLY A 163 -13.75 -23.98 -5.06
C GLY A 163 -12.30 -24.41 -5.20
N ASP A 164 -11.76 -24.45 -6.43
CA ASP A 164 -10.34 -24.75 -6.69
C ASP A 164 -9.42 -23.73 -5.97
N ALA A 165 -9.80 -22.45 -5.96
CA ALA A 165 -9.08 -21.41 -5.21
C ALA A 165 -9.19 -21.60 -3.68
N LEU A 166 -10.37 -21.97 -3.16
CA LEU A 166 -10.55 -22.25 -1.74
C LEU A 166 -9.78 -23.48 -1.29
N MET A 167 -9.76 -24.55 -2.09
CA MET A 167 -8.97 -25.74 -1.80
C MET A 167 -7.47 -25.40 -1.69
N ALA A 168 -6.95 -24.59 -2.63
CA ALA A 168 -5.58 -24.08 -2.58
C ALA A 168 -5.31 -23.24 -1.32
N TYR A 169 -6.25 -22.38 -0.95
CA TYR A 169 -6.18 -21.58 0.28
C TYR A 169 -6.16 -22.45 1.55
N LEU A 170 -7.00 -23.48 1.61
CA LEU A 170 -7.13 -24.42 2.73
C LEU A 170 -6.02 -25.49 2.75
N GLY A 171 -5.01 -25.38 1.89
CA GLY A 171 -3.82 -26.24 1.93
C GLY A 171 -3.90 -27.53 1.11
N LYS A 172 -5.02 -27.80 0.41
CA LYS A 172 -5.01 -28.81 -0.66
C LYS A 172 -4.35 -28.17 -1.86
N ARG A 173 -3.12 -28.58 -2.20
CA ARG A 173 -2.60 -28.30 -3.54
C ARG A 173 -3.61 -28.89 -4.52
N SER A 174 -4.26 -28.05 -5.32
CA SER A 174 -5.14 -28.55 -6.37
C SER A 174 -4.27 -29.39 -7.30
N ASP A 175 -4.57 -30.68 -7.45
CA ASP A 175 -3.90 -31.54 -8.45
C ASP A 175 -4.09 -31.02 -9.90
N ARG A 176 -5.01 -30.05 -10.07
CA ARG A 176 -5.29 -29.29 -11.29
C ARG A 176 -4.23 -28.27 -11.70
N THR A 177 -3.15 -28.03 -10.94
CA THR A 177 -1.99 -27.25 -11.43
C THR A 177 -1.13 -28.01 -12.46
N THR A 178 -1.64 -29.08 -13.07
CA THR A 178 -1.05 -29.75 -14.24
C THR A 178 -1.28 -29.00 -15.56
N LEU A 179 -1.52 -27.69 -15.51
CA LEU A 179 -1.10 -26.74 -16.55
C LEU A 179 0.15 -26.06 -15.97
N GLU A 180 1.40 -26.43 -16.29
CA GLU A 180 1.95 -26.50 -17.65
C GLU A 180 3.26 -27.33 -17.72
N TYR A 181 3.38 -28.54 -17.14
CA TYR A 181 4.58 -29.35 -17.44
C TYR A 181 4.61 -29.76 -18.93
N ALA A 182 3.46 -30.10 -19.50
CA ALA A 182 3.35 -30.45 -20.92
C ALA A 182 3.69 -29.27 -21.84
N LYS A 183 3.22 -28.05 -21.53
CA LYS A 183 3.56 -26.84 -22.30
C LYS A 183 4.99 -26.35 -22.06
N PHE A 184 5.55 -26.59 -20.86
CA PHE A 184 6.97 -26.41 -20.60
C PHE A 184 7.82 -27.37 -21.43
N GLN A 185 7.43 -28.64 -21.52
CA GLN A 185 8.09 -29.62 -22.39
C GLN A 185 7.94 -29.25 -23.87
N GLU A 186 6.77 -28.82 -24.31
CA GLU A 186 6.54 -28.36 -25.69
C GLU A 186 7.41 -27.13 -26.03
N SER A 187 7.63 -26.24 -25.05
CA SER A 187 8.53 -25.09 -25.18
C SER A 187 10.01 -25.53 -25.25
N LEU A 188 10.42 -26.52 -24.46
CA LEU A 188 11.76 -27.11 -24.53
C LEU A 188 12.01 -27.84 -25.86
N GLU A 189 11.02 -28.56 -26.38
CA GLU A 189 11.14 -29.22 -27.69
C GLU A 189 11.26 -28.23 -28.84
N ARG A 190 10.53 -27.10 -28.78
CA ARG A 190 10.68 -26.02 -29.77
C ARG A 190 12.08 -25.42 -29.75
N LEU A 191 12.64 -25.20 -28.56
CA LEU A 191 14.01 -24.68 -28.42
C LEU A 191 15.09 -25.67 -28.88
N ARG A 192 14.80 -26.97 -28.86
CA ARG A 192 15.73 -28.03 -29.27
C ARG A 192 15.72 -28.30 -30.79
N LYS A 193 14.73 -27.77 -31.51
CA LYS A 193 14.58 -27.88 -32.98
C LYS A 193 15.05 -26.63 -33.73
N MET A 194 15.48 -25.58 -33.02
CA MET A 194 16.33 -24.51 -33.56
C MET A 194 17.78 -24.90 -33.42
#